data_AF-A0A399I1Z3-F1
#
_entry.id   AF-A0A399I1Z3-F1
#
_cell.length_a   1.000
_cell.length_b   1.000
_cell.length_c   1.000
_cell.angle_alpha   90.00
_cell.angle_beta   90.00
_cell.angle_gamma   90.00
#
_symmetry.space_group_name_H-M   'P 1'
#
loop_
_entity.id
_entity.type
_entity.pdbx_description
1 polymer ?
#
loop_
_entity_poly.entity_id
_entity_poly.type
_entity_poly.pdbx_seq_one_letter_code
_entity_poly.pdbx_strand_id
1 'polypeptide(L)'
;MRTIIGCISMLLVALPAVAATKSVTLYLDGARVENSVVTSGSYLEIPLPAGAAADSLRIKPQGSARLSRVEVVKARPEPKLGRELARLEERRELLHDRLKALTTREDIFKAAAKSQSGKAPRKTKANPEPLASVRQGTDFAISQLEGVYQLRRKTEHDLKNVEAQLASLKKNGNADGSVARVWLTGKGGRVKASYLRPDVKWQPLYDVHLREGNRLELVMRADFPSLGKDATVTVVSGALDAPLPHPVGQSVAAPLAPVVTLFLPLEKEQVVSAPQPVVTFTFRNVSDRALLPGEATCYRQGEFLGIVPFADVAPGETREMTCGR
;
A
#
# COMPACT_ATOMS: atom_id res chain seq x y z
N MET A 1 -71.75 7.42 20.17
CA MET A 1 -70.39 7.48 20.78
C MET A 1 -69.61 6.24 20.39
N ARG A 2 -68.55 6.37 19.57
CA ARG A 2 -67.36 5.51 19.62
C ARG A 2 -66.30 6.07 18.66
N THR A 3 -65.24 6.55 19.28
CA THR A 3 -64.04 7.19 18.73
C THR A 3 -63.12 6.17 18.05
N ILE A 4 -62.65 6.47 16.84
CA ILE A 4 -61.55 5.75 16.19
C ILE A 4 -60.31 6.65 16.29
N ILE A 5 -59.34 6.21 17.10
CA ILE A 5 -58.03 6.83 17.27
C ILE A 5 -57.13 6.27 16.16
N GLY A 6 -56.71 7.12 15.23
CA GLY A 6 -55.74 6.79 14.19
C GLY A 6 -54.32 6.89 14.72
N CYS A 7 -53.61 5.76 14.77
CA CYS A 7 -52.17 5.70 15.03
C CYS A 7 -51.39 6.31 13.85
N ILE A 8 -50.76 7.45 14.07
CA ILE A 8 -49.80 8.05 13.14
C ILE A 8 -48.43 7.42 13.39
N SER A 9 -48.06 6.47 12.54
CA SER A 9 -46.71 5.90 12.48
C SER A 9 -45.76 6.91 11.81
N MET A 10 -44.92 7.55 12.63
CA MET A 10 -43.87 8.46 12.20
C MET A 10 -42.71 7.65 11.62
N LEU A 11 -42.67 7.48 10.30
CA LEU A 11 -41.56 6.86 9.58
C LEU A 11 -40.39 7.86 9.51
N LEU A 12 -39.39 7.71 10.39
CA LEU A 12 -38.10 8.40 10.25
C LEU A 12 -37.40 7.83 9.01
N VAL A 13 -37.44 8.57 7.90
CA VAL A 13 -36.63 8.30 6.72
C VAL A 13 -35.18 8.68 7.06
N ALA A 14 -34.36 7.69 7.41
CA ALA A 14 -32.92 7.84 7.38
C ALA A 14 -32.51 8.13 5.94
N LEU A 15 -32.11 9.38 5.66
CA LEU A 15 -31.53 9.73 4.37
C LEU A 15 -30.26 8.89 4.19
N PRO A 16 -30.17 8.04 3.15
CA PRO A 16 -28.92 7.38 2.84
C PRO A 16 -27.90 8.47 2.50
N ALA A 17 -26.77 8.48 3.21
CA ALA A 17 -25.59 9.22 2.80
C ALA A 17 -25.24 8.73 1.39
N VAL A 18 -25.61 9.51 0.37
CA VAL A 18 -25.37 9.17 -1.03
C VAL A 18 -23.87 9.10 -1.21
N ALA A 19 -23.36 7.89 -1.44
CA ALA A 19 -21.94 7.61 -1.57
C ALA A 19 -21.32 8.56 -2.61
N ALA A 20 -20.35 9.35 -2.17
CA ALA A 20 -19.58 10.21 -3.06
C ALA A 20 -18.85 9.31 -4.07
N THR A 21 -19.17 9.45 -5.36
CA THR A 21 -18.42 8.74 -6.41
C THR A 21 -17.01 9.34 -6.44
N LYS A 22 -16.02 8.50 -6.14
CA LYS A 22 -14.60 8.84 -6.14
C LYS A 22 -13.96 8.24 -7.38
N SER A 23 -13.39 9.08 -8.23
CA SER A 23 -12.60 8.64 -9.38
C SER A 23 -11.15 9.08 -9.20
N VAL A 24 -10.22 8.17 -9.43
CA VAL A 24 -8.77 8.44 -9.33
C VAL A 24 -8.12 8.18 -10.68
N THR A 25 -7.47 9.20 -11.22
CA THR A 25 -6.63 9.09 -12.41
C THR A 25 -5.17 9.05 -11.97
N LEU A 26 -4.49 7.95 -12.21
CA LEU A 26 -3.08 7.72 -11.91
C LEU A 26 -2.22 8.08 -13.13
N TYR A 27 -1.19 8.88 -12.89
CA TYR A 27 -0.13 9.25 -13.82
C TYR A 27 1.18 8.61 -13.34
N LEU A 28 2.23 8.72 -14.15
CA LEU A 28 3.55 8.15 -13.81
C LEU A 28 4.25 8.90 -12.66
N ASP A 29 3.84 10.14 -12.41
CA ASP A 29 4.44 11.09 -11.46
C ASP A 29 3.47 11.58 -10.39
N GLY A 30 2.19 11.16 -10.43
CA GLY A 30 1.20 11.57 -9.44
C GLY A 30 -0.20 11.06 -9.75
N ALA A 31 -1.18 11.55 -8.99
CA ALA A 31 -2.58 11.18 -9.17
C ALA A 31 -3.48 12.41 -9.10
N ARG A 32 -4.54 12.38 -9.90
CA ARG A 32 -5.67 13.31 -9.78
C ARG A 32 -6.86 12.57 -9.18
N VAL A 33 -7.35 13.06 -8.05
CA VAL A 33 -8.55 12.53 -7.41
C VAL A 33 -9.70 13.47 -7.68
N GLU A 34 -10.84 12.93 -8.08
CA GLU A 34 -12.08 13.68 -8.23
C GLU A 34 -13.19 13.03 -7.39
N ASN A 35 -13.86 13.85 -6.60
CA ASN A 35 -14.97 13.45 -5.74
C ASN A 35 -16.20 14.30 -6.08
N SER A 36 -17.37 13.65 -6.08
CA SER A 36 -18.66 14.33 -6.26
C SER A 36 -19.46 14.25 -4.97
N VAL A 37 -19.79 15.41 -4.39
CA VAL A 37 -20.55 15.51 -3.14
C VAL A 37 -21.88 16.22 -3.40
N VAL A 38 -22.98 15.67 -2.89
CA VAL A 38 -24.30 16.31 -2.98
C VAL A 38 -24.60 17.01 -1.66
N THR A 39 -25.02 18.27 -1.73
CA THR A 39 -25.48 19.04 -0.56
C THR A 39 -26.83 19.67 -0.83
N SER A 40 -27.70 19.71 0.18
CA SER A 40 -28.94 20.49 0.16
C SER A 40 -28.75 21.90 0.75
N GLY A 41 -27.62 22.17 1.40
CA GLY A 41 -27.35 23.41 2.12
C GLY A 41 -26.38 24.37 1.41
N SER A 42 -26.19 25.53 2.03
CA SER A 42 -25.22 26.56 1.63
C SER A 42 -23.81 26.30 2.16
N TYR A 43 -23.58 25.20 2.87
CA TYR A 43 -22.31 24.84 3.47
C TYR A 43 -22.01 23.36 3.26
N LEU A 44 -20.74 23.03 2.99
CA LEU A 44 -20.24 21.67 2.96
C LEU A 44 -18.76 21.62 3.32
N GLU A 45 -18.33 20.48 3.85
CA GLU A 45 -16.93 20.18 4.16
C GLU A 45 -16.44 19.01 3.30
N ILE A 46 -15.29 19.19 2.64
CA ILE A 46 -14.65 18.16 1.84
C ILE A 46 -13.33 17.77 2.52
N PRO A 47 -13.16 16.52 2.97
CA PRO A 47 -11.90 16.07 3.52
C PRO A 47 -10.84 15.95 2.43
N LEU A 48 -9.65 16.48 2.71
CA LEU A 48 -8.46 16.39 1.88
C LEU A 48 -7.41 15.54 2.62
N PRO A 49 -6.88 14.47 2.00
CA PRO A 49 -5.83 13.65 2.59
C PRO A 49 -4.55 14.46 2.83
N ALA A 50 -3.73 14.05 3.80
CA ALA A 50 -2.44 14.71 4.10
C ALA A 50 -1.51 14.83 2.88
N GLY A 51 -1.56 13.88 1.94
CA GLY A 51 -0.80 13.92 0.69
C GLY A 51 -1.41 14.77 -0.43
N ALA A 52 -2.52 15.48 -0.20
CA ALA A 52 -3.09 16.37 -1.20
C ALA A 52 -2.23 17.64 -1.34
N ALA A 53 -1.91 18.01 -2.59
CA ALA A 53 -1.22 19.27 -2.86
C ALA A 53 -2.14 20.46 -2.53
N ALA A 54 -1.70 21.35 -1.65
CA ALA A 54 -2.52 22.40 -1.05
C ALA A 54 -3.14 23.38 -2.06
N ASP A 55 -2.41 23.70 -3.12
CA ASP A 55 -2.76 24.62 -4.21
C ASP A 55 -3.46 23.94 -5.40
N SER A 56 -3.60 22.62 -5.36
CA SER A 56 -4.17 21.83 -6.44
C SER A 56 -5.70 21.71 -6.41
N LEU A 57 -6.32 22.13 -5.29
CA LEU A 57 -7.76 22.01 -5.10
C LEU A 57 -8.52 22.83 -6.15
N ARG A 58 -9.43 22.17 -6.84
CA ARG A 58 -10.39 22.79 -7.76
C ARG A 58 -11.78 22.34 -7.35
N ILE A 59 -12.69 23.30 -7.22
CA ILE A 59 -14.07 23.05 -6.83
C ILE A 59 -14.97 23.65 -7.89
N LYS A 60 -15.92 22.86 -8.38
CA LYS A 60 -16.90 23.28 -9.38
C LYS A 60 -18.30 22.84 -8.95
N PRO A 61 -19.20 23.77 -8.61
CA PRO A 61 -20.59 23.45 -8.40
C PRO A 61 -21.22 23.02 -9.74
N GLN A 62 -22.14 22.08 -9.67
CA GLN A 62 -22.93 21.59 -10.79
C GLN A 62 -24.39 22.00 -10.58
N GLY A 63 -25.00 22.58 -11.61
CA GLY A 63 -26.36 23.14 -11.55
C GLY A 63 -26.38 24.63 -11.25
N SER A 64 -27.35 25.07 -10.44
CA SER A 64 -27.63 26.49 -10.17
C SER A 64 -26.91 27.08 -8.96
N ALA A 65 -26.20 26.26 -8.18
CA ALA A 65 -25.41 26.73 -7.04
C ALA A 65 -24.18 27.51 -7.50
N ARG A 66 -23.82 28.58 -6.78
CA ARG A 66 -22.62 29.38 -7.02
C ARG A 66 -21.68 29.31 -5.82
N LEU A 67 -20.38 29.21 -6.09
CA LEU A 67 -19.34 29.30 -5.04
C LEU A 67 -19.30 30.72 -4.49
N SER A 68 -19.40 30.85 -3.17
CA SER A 68 -19.23 32.13 -2.47
C SER A 68 -17.86 32.23 -1.81
N ARG A 69 -17.45 31.18 -1.09
CA ARG A 69 -16.16 31.13 -0.38
C ARG A 69 -15.65 29.70 -0.32
N VAL A 70 -14.32 29.56 -0.37
CA VAL A 70 -13.62 28.31 -0.09
C VAL A 70 -12.50 28.62 0.88
N GLU A 71 -12.39 27.83 1.95
CA GLU A 71 -11.33 27.95 2.94
C GLU A 71 -10.77 26.56 3.25
N VAL A 72 -9.46 26.39 3.14
CA VAL A 72 -8.79 25.14 3.47
C VAL A 72 -8.17 25.29 4.85
N VAL A 73 -8.67 24.50 5.80
CA VAL A 73 -8.18 24.48 7.18
C VAL A 73 -7.60 23.11 7.50
N LYS A 74 -6.66 23.03 8.45
CA LYS A 74 -6.21 21.73 8.94
C LYS A 74 -7.39 20.96 9.52
N ALA A 75 -7.46 19.66 9.20
CA ALA A 75 -8.49 18.80 9.74
C ALA A 75 -8.35 18.79 11.27
N ARG A 76 -9.47 19.00 11.98
CA ARG A 76 -9.47 18.79 13.42
C ARG A 76 -9.50 17.27 13.63
N PRO A 77 -8.51 16.68 14.34
CA PRO A 77 -8.54 15.24 14.58
C PRO A 77 -9.81 14.91 15.35
N GLU A 78 -10.55 13.90 14.90
CA GLU A 78 -11.71 13.44 15.64
C GLU A 78 -11.25 13.02 17.05
N PRO A 79 -11.91 13.49 18.12
CA PRO A 79 -11.46 13.22 19.49
C PRO A 79 -11.45 11.71 19.82
N LYS A 80 -12.26 10.90 19.12
CA LYS A 80 -12.24 9.44 19.24
C LYS A 80 -10.99 8.84 18.60
N LEU A 81 -10.69 9.23 17.35
CA LEU A 81 -9.51 8.79 16.62
C LEU A 81 -8.22 9.18 17.36
N GLY A 82 -8.15 10.41 17.90
CA GLY A 82 -7.00 10.87 18.68
C GLY A 82 -6.76 10.03 19.95
N ARG A 83 -7.82 9.64 20.66
CA ARG A 83 -7.71 8.74 21.83
C ARG A 83 -7.24 7.35 21.44
N GLU A 84 -7.72 6.83 20.32
CA GLU A 84 -7.33 5.50 19.82
C GLU A 84 -5.86 5.49 19.37
N LEU A 85 -5.41 6.52 18.66
CA LEU A 85 -4.00 6.72 18.31
C LEU A 85 -3.11 6.78 19.55
N ALA A 86 -3.48 7.60 20.54
CA ALA A 86 -2.71 7.71 21.78
C ALA A 86 -2.60 6.37 22.52
N ARG A 87 -3.70 5.60 22.59
CA ARG A 87 -3.72 4.28 23.21
C ARG A 87 -2.81 3.28 22.50
N LEU A 88 -2.78 3.31 21.16
CA LEU A 88 -1.91 2.43 20.38
C LEU A 88 -0.44 2.84 20.47
N GLU A 89 -0.15 4.15 20.52
CA GLU A 89 1.21 4.66 20.73
C GLU A 89 1.75 4.26 22.12
N GLU A 90 0.96 4.41 23.18
CA GLU A 90 1.31 3.92 24.53
C GLU A 90 1.57 2.40 24.52
N ARG A 91 0.71 1.64 23.81
CA ARG A 91 0.89 0.18 23.70
C ARG A 91 2.18 -0.20 22.97
N ARG A 92 2.55 0.55 21.92
CA ARG A 92 3.80 0.34 21.16
C ARG A 92 5.01 0.55 22.06
N GLU A 93 5.00 1.60 22.88
CA GLU A 93 6.09 1.90 23.81
C GLU A 93 6.25 0.80 24.87
N LEU A 94 5.14 0.35 25.48
CA LEU A 94 5.17 -0.75 26.43
C LEU A 94 5.72 -2.06 25.83
N LEU A 95 5.38 -2.35 24.57
CA LEU A 95 5.90 -3.53 23.87
C LEU A 95 7.40 -3.39 23.56
N HIS A 96 7.89 -2.20 23.21
CA HIS A 96 9.31 -1.93 23.05
C HIS A 96 10.09 -2.13 24.35
N ASP A 97 9.60 -1.59 25.46
CA ASP A 97 10.21 -1.76 26.78
C ASP A 97 10.24 -3.24 27.20
N ARG A 98 9.15 -3.97 26.93
CA ARG A 98 9.10 -5.41 27.17
C ARG A 98 10.12 -6.17 26.33
N LEU A 99 10.29 -5.82 25.06
CA LEU A 99 11.27 -6.45 24.19
C LEU A 99 12.69 -6.20 24.72
N LYS A 100 13.00 -4.96 25.12
CA LYS A 100 14.28 -4.61 25.75
C LYS A 100 14.55 -5.43 27.01
N ALA A 101 13.55 -5.58 27.88
CA ALA A 101 13.66 -6.40 29.08
C ALA A 101 13.89 -7.89 28.76
N LEU A 102 13.22 -8.43 27.73
CA LEU A 102 13.42 -9.80 27.27
C LEU A 102 14.82 -10.01 26.69
N THR A 103 15.37 -9.05 25.95
CA THR A 103 16.76 -9.08 25.46
C THR A 103 17.75 -9.12 26.62
N THR A 104 17.58 -8.27 27.63
CA THR A 104 18.45 -8.33 28.83
C THR A 104 18.34 -9.66 29.56
N ARG A 105 17.13 -10.23 29.65
CA ARG A 105 16.92 -11.56 30.26
C ARG A 105 17.60 -12.66 29.44
N GLU A 106 17.51 -12.60 28.12
CA GLU A 106 18.21 -13.52 27.20
C GLU A 106 19.73 -13.50 27.43
N ASP A 107 20.32 -12.29 27.54
CA ASP A 107 21.76 -12.12 27.78
C ASP A 107 22.19 -12.69 29.14
N ILE A 108 21.39 -12.48 30.18
CA ILE A 108 21.65 -13.05 31.52
C ILE A 108 21.67 -14.58 31.45
N PHE A 109 20.68 -15.22 30.81
CA PHE A 109 20.62 -16.68 30.73
C PHE A 109 21.70 -17.26 29.81
N LYS A 110 22.05 -16.57 28.71
CA LYS A 110 23.19 -16.95 27.85
C LYS A 110 24.51 -16.88 28.62
N ALA A 111 24.74 -15.81 29.38
CA ALA A 111 25.92 -15.67 30.21
C ALA A 111 25.97 -16.74 31.31
N ALA A 112 24.83 -17.03 31.96
CA ALA A 112 24.72 -18.08 32.96
C ALA A 112 25.06 -19.46 32.38
N ALA A 113 24.48 -19.84 31.24
CA ALA A 113 24.76 -21.10 30.56
C ALA A 113 26.25 -21.24 30.18
N LYS A 114 26.86 -20.18 29.63
CA LYS A 114 28.29 -20.16 29.29
C LYS A 114 29.19 -20.30 30.54
N SER A 115 28.82 -19.65 31.64
CA SER A 115 29.59 -19.70 32.89
C SER A 115 29.57 -21.07 33.58
N GLN A 116 28.49 -21.85 33.40
CA GLN A 116 28.36 -23.21 33.95
C GLN A 116 29.13 -24.24 33.13
N SER A 117 29.20 -24.07 31.80
CA SER A 117 29.94 -24.99 30.92
C SER A 117 31.48 -24.84 31.03
N GLY A 118 32.00 -23.69 31.45
CA GLY A 118 33.44 -23.40 31.46
C GLY A 118 34.22 -23.84 32.71
N LYS A 119 33.55 -24.33 33.77
CA LYS A 119 34.21 -24.76 35.02
C LYS A 119 34.27 -26.28 35.11
N ALA A 120 35.47 -26.84 35.26
CA ALA A 120 35.65 -28.29 35.45
C ALA A 120 34.90 -28.76 36.71
N PRO A 121 33.94 -29.71 36.60
CA PRO A 121 33.13 -30.15 37.73
C PRO A 121 34.00 -30.87 38.77
N ARG A 122 34.04 -30.38 40.01
CA ARG A 122 34.81 -31.01 41.11
C ARG A 122 33.87 -31.62 42.14
N LYS A 123 34.15 -32.85 42.53
CA LYS A 123 33.42 -33.54 43.61
C LYS A 123 33.78 -32.86 44.93
N THR A 124 32.78 -32.37 45.66
CA THR A 124 32.97 -31.74 46.97
C THR A 124 32.00 -32.35 47.98
N LYS A 125 32.25 -32.15 49.28
CA LYS A 125 31.36 -32.63 50.35
C LYS A 125 29.94 -32.04 50.23
N ALA A 126 29.80 -30.86 49.62
CA ALA A 126 28.52 -30.19 49.38
C ALA A 126 27.88 -30.53 48.01
N ASN A 127 28.65 -31.06 47.06
CA ASN A 127 28.17 -31.50 45.74
C ASN A 127 28.77 -32.87 45.39
N PRO A 128 28.13 -33.97 45.82
CA PRO A 128 28.65 -35.32 45.63
C PRO A 128 28.56 -35.80 44.18
N GLU A 129 27.65 -35.22 43.37
CA GLU A 129 27.46 -35.55 41.94
C GLU A 129 27.51 -34.29 41.05
N PRO A 130 28.72 -33.74 40.82
CA PRO A 130 28.85 -32.46 40.12
C PRO A 130 28.38 -32.51 38.66
N LEU A 131 28.47 -33.65 37.98
CA LEU A 131 27.95 -33.82 36.62
C LEU A 131 26.41 -33.76 36.56
N ALA A 132 25.71 -34.33 37.54
CA ALA A 132 24.25 -34.27 37.61
C ALA A 132 23.77 -32.84 37.87
N SER A 133 24.44 -32.11 38.77
CA SER A 133 24.12 -30.71 39.07
C SER A 133 24.31 -29.76 37.87
N VAL A 134 25.35 -29.99 37.06
CA VAL A 134 25.62 -29.20 35.83
C VAL A 134 24.56 -29.49 34.76
N ARG A 135 24.15 -30.75 34.59
CA ARG A 135 23.05 -31.11 33.68
C ARG A 135 21.75 -30.43 34.08
N GLN A 136 21.35 -30.55 35.34
CA GLN A 136 20.13 -29.92 35.87
C GLN A 136 20.13 -28.39 35.71
N GLY A 137 21.25 -27.73 35.99
CA GLY A 137 21.38 -26.27 35.79
C GLY A 137 21.34 -25.86 34.32
N THR A 138 21.90 -26.68 33.43
CA THR A 138 21.87 -26.46 31.99
C THR A 138 20.46 -26.65 31.43
N ASP A 139 19.76 -27.72 31.80
CA ASP A 139 18.38 -27.99 31.40
C ASP A 139 17.43 -26.87 31.87
N PHE A 140 17.63 -26.39 33.10
CA PHE A 140 16.89 -25.24 33.61
C PHE A 140 17.16 -23.98 32.78
N ALA A 141 18.42 -23.65 32.48
CA ALA A 141 18.77 -22.49 31.68
C ALA A 141 18.22 -22.57 30.25
N ILE A 142 18.25 -23.76 29.62
CA ILE A 142 17.68 -24.00 28.30
C ILE A 142 16.17 -23.78 28.33
N SER A 143 15.44 -24.36 29.30
CA SER A 143 13.98 -24.17 29.41
C SER A 143 13.59 -22.70 29.60
N GLN A 144 14.37 -21.94 30.39
CA GLN A 144 14.15 -20.51 30.58
C GLN A 144 14.44 -19.72 29.30
N LEU A 145 15.49 -20.07 28.55
CA LEU A 145 15.80 -19.45 27.26
C LEU A 145 14.71 -19.71 26.22
N GLU A 146 14.19 -20.94 26.14
CA GLU A 146 13.07 -21.28 25.27
C GLU A 146 11.83 -20.43 25.58
N GLY A 147 11.50 -20.28 26.87
CA GLY A 147 10.41 -19.40 27.31
C GLY A 147 10.64 -17.93 26.92
N VAL A 148 11.86 -17.42 27.05
CA VAL A 148 12.23 -16.06 26.63
C VAL A 148 12.09 -15.90 25.11
N TYR A 149 12.55 -16.85 24.31
CA TYR A 149 12.40 -16.81 22.85
C TYR A 149 10.95 -16.88 22.39
N GLN A 150 10.10 -17.67 23.05
CA GLN A 150 8.66 -17.69 22.77
C GLN A 150 8.00 -16.34 23.08
N LEU A 151 8.29 -15.76 24.25
CA LEU A 151 7.78 -14.45 24.65
C LEU A 151 8.27 -13.33 23.74
N ARG A 152 9.53 -13.39 23.29
CA ARG A 152 10.11 -12.41 22.36
C ARG A 152 9.39 -12.45 21.01
N ARG A 153 9.26 -13.63 20.39
CA ARG A 153 8.52 -13.80 19.13
C ARG A 153 7.08 -13.30 19.24
N LYS A 154 6.40 -13.59 20.35
CA LYS A 154 5.04 -13.09 20.60
C LYS A 154 5.02 -11.56 20.71
N THR A 155 5.95 -10.97 21.45
CA THR A 155 6.03 -9.51 21.65
C THR A 155 6.36 -8.80 20.33
N GLU A 156 7.26 -9.35 19.52
CA GLU A 156 7.59 -8.86 18.17
C GLU A 156 6.37 -8.92 17.24
N HIS A 157 5.60 -10.01 17.28
CA HIS A 157 4.37 -10.15 16.52
C HIS A 157 3.31 -9.12 16.95
N ASP A 158 3.08 -8.98 18.26
CA ASP A 158 2.15 -7.99 18.81
C ASP A 158 2.57 -6.57 18.42
N LEU A 159 3.87 -6.27 18.43
CA LEU A 159 4.41 -4.97 18.04
C LEU A 159 4.11 -4.67 16.57
N LYS A 160 4.40 -5.62 15.68
CA LYS A 160 4.11 -5.51 14.25
C LYS A 160 2.61 -5.27 14.00
N ASN A 161 1.74 -5.92 14.76
CA ASN A 161 0.29 -5.74 14.65
C ASN A 161 -0.14 -4.33 15.07
N VAL A 162 0.40 -3.80 16.19
CA VAL A 162 0.11 -2.43 16.65
C VAL A 162 0.62 -1.39 15.65
N GLU A 163 1.82 -1.60 15.08
CA GLU A 163 2.37 -0.72 14.04
C GLU A 163 1.52 -0.70 12.77
N ALA A 164 1.04 -1.87 12.32
CA ALA A 164 0.12 -1.96 11.19
C ALA A 164 -1.21 -1.24 11.47
N GLN A 165 -1.75 -1.37 12.69
CA GLN A 165 -2.96 -0.66 13.11
C GLN A 165 -2.73 0.86 13.13
N LEU A 166 -1.64 1.34 13.71
CA LEU A 166 -1.26 2.75 13.72
C LEU A 166 -1.15 3.31 12.30
N ALA A 167 -0.44 2.60 11.41
CA ALA A 167 -0.31 3.01 10.01
C ALA A 167 -1.68 3.08 9.31
N SER A 168 -2.56 2.12 9.55
CA SER A 168 -3.91 2.11 8.98
C SER A 168 -4.79 3.25 9.50
N LEU A 169 -4.76 3.53 10.81
CA LEU A 169 -5.54 4.59 11.44
C LEU A 169 -5.05 5.98 11.01
N LYS A 170 -3.73 6.18 10.89
CA LYS A 170 -3.16 7.42 10.36
C LYS A 170 -3.55 7.62 8.88
N LYS A 171 -3.51 6.55 8.07
CA LYS A 171 -3.91 6.59 6.65
C LYS A 171 -5.41 6.86 6.46
N ASN A 172 -6.27 6.30 7.32
CA ASN A 172 -7.72 6.38 7.16
C ASN A 172 -8.35 7.57 7.90
N GLY A 173 -7.77 7.99 9.02
CA GLY A 173 -8.36 9.00 9.92
C GLY A 173 -8.09 10.46 9.53
N ASN A 174 -7.43 10.70 8.40
CA ASN A 174 -7.07 12.04 7.92
C ASN A 174 -6.39 12.91 8.99
N ALA A 175 -5.64 12.30 9.91
CA ALA A 175 -5.13 12.96 11.13
C ALA A 175 -4.24 14.17 10.83
N ASP A 176 -3.48 14.11 9.73
CA ASP A 176 -2.62 15.19 9.23
C ASP A 176 -3.20 15.88 7.97
N GLY A 177 -4.47 15.62 7.68
CA GLY A 177 -5.13 16.16 6.49
C GLY A 177 -5.62 17.59 6.65
N SER A 178 -6.26 18.05 5.59
CA SER A 178 -6.99 19.32 5.58
C SER A 178 -8.47 19.08 5.31
N VAL A 179 -9.30 20.09 5.56
CA VAL A 179 -10.71 20.11 5.20
C VAL A 179 -10.96 21.39 4.41
N ALA A 180 -11.50 21.24 3.21
CA ALA A 180 -12.00 22.37 2.44
C ALA A 180 -13.43 22.68 2.87
N ARG A 181 -13.61 23.82 3.51
CA ARG A 181 -14.90 24.40 3.86
C ARG A 181 -15.39 25.21 2.67
N VAL A 182 -16.57 24.88 2.17
CA VAL A 182 -17.12 25.48 0.96
C VAL A 182 -18.48 26.06 1.28
N TRP A 183 -18.62 27.36 0.99
CA TRP A 183 -19.89 28.07 1.09
C TRP A 183 -20.45 28.29 -0.31
N LEU A 184 -21.73 27.92 -0.45
CA LEU A 184 -22.51 28.01 -1.67
C LEU A 184 -23.64 29.02 -1.50
N THR A 185 -24.01 29.68 -2.59
CA THR A 185 -25.22 30.51 -2.70
C THR A 185 -26.18 29.87 -3.70
N GLY A 186 -27.48 29.95 -3.40
CA GLY A 186 -28.55 29.32 -4.18
C GLY A 186 -29.12 28.06 -3.52
N LYS A 187 -30.02 27.36 -4.22
CA LYS A 187 -30.50 26.05 -3.80
C LYS A 187 -29.34 25.06 -3.94
N GLY A 188 -29.15 24.19 -2.94
CA GLY A 188 -28.06 23.20 -2.93
C GLY A 188 -27.99 22.35 -4.20
N GLY A 189 -26.90 21.61 -4.36
CA GLY A 189 -26.67 20.80 -5.54
C GLY A 189 -25.48 19.87 -5.41
N ARG A 190 -25.00 19.41 -6.55
CA ARG A 190 -23.81 18.56 -6.63
C ARG A 190 -22.57 19.44 -6.78
N VAL A 191 -21.51 19.15 -6.05
CA VAL A 191 -20.23 19.84 -6.13
C VAL A 191 -19.16 18.83 -6.50
N LYS A 192 -18.46 19.09 -7.60
CA LYS A 192 -17.29 18.32 -8.01
C LYS A 192 -16.05 18.98 -7.43
N ALA A 193 -15.28 18.22 -6.65
CA ALA A 193 -14.00 18.63 -6.13
C ALA A 193 -12.91 17.75 -6.74
N SER A 194 -11.81 18.35 -7.19
CA SER A 194 -10.64 17.63 -7.64
C SER A 194 -9.37 18.18 -7.02
N TYR A 195 -8.41 17.31 -6.72
CA TYR A 195 -7.11 17.67 -6.16
C TYR A 195 -6.05 16.68 -6.65
N LEU A 196 -4.79 17.09 -6.51
CA LEU A 196 -3.63 16.32 -6.92
C LEU A 196 -2.95 15.67 -5.72
N ARG A 197 -2.36 14.50 -5.96
CA ARG A 197 -1.60 13.70 -5.00
C ARG A 197 -0.27 13.27 -5.64
N PRO A 198 0.85 13.95 -5.36
CA PRO A 198 2.15 13.56 -5.89
C PRO A 198 2.70 12.27 -5.25
N ASP A 199 2.16 11.90 -4.08
CA ASP A 199 2.58 10.71 -3.32
C ASP A 199 1.98 9.40 -3.85
N VAL A 200 1.01 9.48 -4.76
CA VAL A 200 0.34 8.32 -5.35
C VAL A 200 0.56 8.36 -6.86
N LYS A 201 1.16 7.31 -7.40
CA LYS A 201 1.43 7.13 -8.82
C LYS A 201 1.24 5.66 -9.19
N TRP A 202 1.23 5.37 -10.47
CA TRP A 202 1.35 3.99 -10.94
C TRP A 202 2.70 3.76 -11.61
N GLN A 203 3.14 2.51 -11.63
CA GLN A 203 4.36 2.08 -12.30
C GLN A 203 4.05 0.95 -13.29
N PRO A 204 4.64 0.98 -14.50
CA PRO A 204 4.58 -0.13 -15.42
C PRO A 204 5.37 -1.33 -14.90
N LEU A 205 4.71 -2.47 -14.81
CA LEU A 205 5.36 -3.78 -14.64
C LEU A 205 5.07 -4.63 -15.86
N TYR A 206 6.08 -5.32 -16.37
CA TYR A 206 5.98 -6.14 -17.57
C TYR A 206 6.10 -7.61 -17.23
N ASP A 207 5.21 -8.44 -17.73
CA ASP A 207 5.43 -9.88 -17.83
C ASP A 207 5.88 -10.18 -19.26
N VAL A 208 7.11 -10.66 -19.41
CA VAL A 208 7.69 -11.04 -20.71
C VAL A 208 7.67 -12.55 -20.81
N HIS A 209 6.85 -13.09 -21.71
CA HIS A 209 6.77 -14.52 -21.97
C HIS A 209 7.40 -14.87 -23.32
N LEU A 210 8.56 -15.52 -23.27
CA LEU A 210 9.20 -16.18 -24.41
C LEU A 210 8.52 -17.53 -24.61
N ARG A 211 7.59 -17.57 -25.58
CA ARG A 211 6.91 -18.80 -26.01
C ARG A 211 7.67 -19.42 -27.19
N GLU A 212 7.37 -20.67 -27.50
CA GLU A 212 7.91 -21.31 -28.71
C GLU A 212 7.40 -20.57 -29.96
N GLY A 213 8.33 -20.19 -30.82
CA GLY A 213 8.07 -19.40 -32.02
C GLY A 213 8.76 -18.04 -31.99
N ASN A 214 8.78 -17.35 -33.14
CA ASN A 214 9.52 -16.09 -33.28
C ASN A 214 8.75 -14.86 -32.74
N ARG A 215 8.02 -15.02 -31.63
CA ARG A 215 7.21 -13.98 -30.99
C ARG A 215 7.30 -14.07 -29.48
N LEU A 216 7.39 -12.91 -28.83
CA LEU A 216 7.21 -12.78 -27.39
C LEU A 216 5.82 -12.22 -27.09
N GLU A 217 5.25 -12.64 -25.97
CA GLU A 217 4.08 -12.01 -25.39
C GLU A 217 4.54 -11.07 -24.26
N LEU A 218 4.15 -9.80 -24.37
CA LEU A 218 4.45 -8.77 -23.39
C LEU A 218 3.14 -8.30 -22.76
N VAL A 219 2.99 -8.48 -21.46
CA VAL A 219 1.84 -7.97 -20.70
C VAL A 219 2.31 -6.83 -19.81
N MET A 220 1.85 -5.61 -20.08
CA MET A 220 2.06 -4.48 -19.18
C MET A 220 0.94 -4.45 -18.15
N ARG A 221 1.29 -4.38 -16.87
CA ARG A 221 0.41 -4.25 -15.72
C ARG A 221 0.64 -2.91 -15.04
N ALA A 222 -0.40 -2.41 -14.38
CA ALA A 222 -0.29 -1.23 -13.56
C ALA A 222 -0.08 -1.60 -12.10
N ASP A 223 1.10 -1.32 -11.55
CA ASP A 223 1.33 -1.39 -10.11
C ASP A 223 1.01 -0.06 -9.43
N PHE A 224 0.23 -0.11 -8.36
CA PHE A 224 -0.16 1.07 -7.58
C PHE A 224 -0.74 0.65 -6.21
N PRO A 225 -0.68 1.51 -5.18
CA PRO A 225 -1.21 1.19 -3.86
C PRO A 225 -2.74 1.06 -3.89
N SER A 226 -3.32 0.23 -3.01
CA SER A 226 -4.78 0.16 -2.86
C SER A 226 -5.39 1.52 -2.44
N LEU A 227 -6.41 1.98 -3.20
CA LEU A 227 -7.01 3.32 -3.09
C LEU A 227 -8.39 3.37 -2.41
N GLY A 228 -8.83 2.25 -1.82
CA GLY A 228 -10.15 2.07 -1.21
C GLY A 228 -11.14 1.39 -2.15
N LYS A 229 -12.18 0.76 -1.58
CA LYS A 229 -13.11 -0.12 -2.32
C LYS A 229 -14.06 0.62 -3.27
N ASP A 230 -14.31 1.91 -3.04
CA ASP A 230 -15.31 2.70 -3.76
C ASP A 230 -14.70 3.64 -4.83
N ALA A 231 -13.41 3.48 -5.12
CA ALA A 231 -12.70 4.31 -6.08
C ALA A 231 -12.66 3.65 -7.47
N THR A 232 -13.12 4.34 -8.50
CA THR A 232 -12.83 3.95 -9.88
C THR A 232 -11.43 4.43 -10.25
N VAL A 233 -10.59 3.55 -10.78
CA VAL A 233 -9.18 3.86 -11.07
C VAL A 233 -8.95 3.86 -12.58
N THR A 234 -8.29 4.90 -13.07
CA THR A 234 -7.86 5.04 -14.46
C THR A 234 -6.36 5.31 -14.48
N VAL A 235 -5.59 4.60 -15.29
CA VAL A 235 -4.15 4.83 -15.46
C VAL A 235 -3.88 5.58 -16.76
N VAL A 236 -2.91 6.49 -16.73
CA VAL A 236 -2.50 7.33 -17.85
C VAL A 236 -0.99 7.22 -17.99
N SER A 237 -0.53 6.89 -19.19
CA SER A 237 0.89 6.70 -19.55
C SER A 237 1.72 7.99 -19.65
N GLY A 238 1.23 9.10 -19.10
CA GLY A 238 1.88 10.41 -19.16
C GLY A 238 2.15 10.97 -17.78
N ALA A 239 2.90 12.07 -17.76
CA ALA A 239 3.06 12.91 -16.59
C ALA A 239 1.80 13.75 -16.33
N LEU A 240 1.66 14.25 -15.11
CA LEU A 240 0.50 15.00 -14.65
C LEU A 240 0.44 16.41 -15.24
N ASP A 241 1.59 16.97 -15.59
CA ASP A 241 1.77 18.26 -16.24
C ASP A 241 1.91 18.18 -17.78
N ALA A 242 1.75 16.98 -18.35
CA ALA A 242 1.94 16.77 -19.78
C ALA A 242 0.96 17.66 -20.59
N PRO A 243 1.46 18.37 -21.62
CA PRO A 243 0.63 19.23 -22.44
C PRO A 243 -0.46 18.46 -23.19
N LEU A 244 -1.62 19.10 -23.40
CA LEU A 244 -2.75 18.52 -24.12
C LEU A 244 -2.37 18.14 -25.56
N PRO A 245 -2.89 17.03 -26.10
CA PRO A 245 -3.90 16.14 -25.49
C PRO A 245 -3.30 15.16 -24.48
N HIS A 246 -3.97 14.99 -23.33
CA HIS A 246 -3.57 13.98 -22.35
C HIS A 246 -3.71 12.59 -22.99
N PRO A 247 -2.81 11.63 -22.67
CA PRO A 247 -2.96 10.27 -23.12
C PRO A 247 -4.31 9.70 -22.70
N VAL A 248 -4.93 8.89 -23.57
CA VAL A 248 -6.18 8.20 -23.27
C VAL A 248 -5.95 7.30 -22.06
N GLY A 249 -6.67 7.59 -20.98
CA GLY A 249 -6.60 6.80 -19.76
C GLY A 249 -7.30 5.44 -19.91
N GLN A 250 -6.80 4.43 -19.21
CA GLN A 250 -7.36 3.09 -19.19
C GLN A 250 -7.91 2.74 -17.81
N SER A 251 -9.16 2.31 -17.76
CA SER A 251 -9.78 1.86 -16.51
C SER A 251 -9.15 0.54 -16.04
N VAL A 252 -8.76 0.48 -14.77
CA VAL A 252 -8.16 -0.70 -14.13
C VAL A 252 -8.94 -1.07 -12.88
N ALA A 253 -9.20 -2.37 -12.69
CA ALA A 253 -10.04 -2.84 -11.60
C ALA A 253 -9.29 -2.94 -10.25
N ALA A 254 -7.99 -3.22 -10.29
CA ALA A 254 -7.17 -3.49 -9.11
C ALA A 254 -5.67 -3.26 -9.41
N PRO A 255 -4.82 -3.17 -8.38
CA PRO A 255 -3.37 -3.26 -8.54
C PRO A 255 -2.97 -4.51 -9.34
N LEU A 256 -1.92 -4.38 -10.16
CA LEU A 256 -1.39 -5.41 -11.06
C LEU A 256 -2.37 -5.87 -12.15
N ALA A 257 -3.46 -5.14 -12.38
CA ALA A 257 -4.35 -5.41 -13.51
C ALA A 257 -3.61 -5.18 -14.84
N PRO A 258 -3.86 -6.02 -15.87
CA PRO A 258 -3.28 -5.83 -17.19
C PRO A 258 -3.83 -4.55 -17.83
N VAL A 259 -2.92 -3.78 -18.41
CA VAL A 259 -3.18 -2.53 -19.14
C VAL A 259 -3.04 -2.81 -20.64
N VAL A 260 -1.93 -3.40 -21.07
CA VAL A 260 -1.77 -3.80 -22.48
C VAL A 260 -1.20 -5.21 -22.58
N THR A 261 -1.65 -5.97 -23.57
CA THR A 261 -1.04 -7.23 -23.98
C THR A 261 -0.61 -7.09 -25.44
N LEU A 262 0.66 -7.31 -25.72
CA LEU A 262 1.27 -7.18 -27.04
C LEU A 262 1.96 -8.49 -27.42
N PHE A 263 1.92 -8.81 -28.71
CA PHE A 263 2.70 -9.89 -29.30
C PHE A 263 3.75 -9.28 -30.22
N LEU A 264 5.00 -9.25 -29.77
CA LEU A 264 6.09 -8.58 -30.48
C LEU A 264 6.96 -9.61 -31.21
N PRO A 265 7.44 -9.32 -32.42
CA PRO A 265 8.36 -10.21 -33.12
C PRO A 265 9.69 -10.29 -32.37
N LEU A 266 10.20 -11.51 -32.21
CA LEU A 266 11.58 -11.75 -31.81
C LEU A 266 12.47 -11.64 -33.06
N GLU A 267 13.60 -10.96 -32.93
CA GLU A 267 14.61 -10.86 -33.99
C GLU A 267 15.76 -11.84 -33.73
N LYS A 268 16.13 -12.00 -32.45
CA LYS A 268 17.19 -12.89 -32.00
C LYS A 268 16.84 -13.46 -30.63
N GLU A 269 17.17 -14.72 -30.40
CA GLU A 269 17.18 -15.35 -29.06
C GLU A 269 18.46 -16.16 -28.94
N GLN A 270 19.17 -15.97 -27.82
CA GLN A 270 20.37 -16.70 -27.46
C GLN A 270 20.21 -17.22 -26.04
N VAL A 271 20.34 -18.52 -25.88
CA VAL A 271 20.30 -19.19 -24.58
C VAL A 271 21.71 -19.65 -24.26
N VAL A 272 22.26 -19.17 -23.15
CA VAL A 272 23.53 -19.63 -22.62
C VAL A 272 23.23 -20.67 -21.55
N SER A 273 23.51 -21.94 -21.87
CA SER A 273 23.39 -23.04 -20.93
C SER A 273 24.49 -22.95 -19.87
N ALA A 274 24.11 -22.53 -18.67
CA ALA A 274 24.90 -22.54 -17.45
C ALA A 274 24.07 -23.19 -16.33
N PRO A 275 24.61 -23.42 -15.11
CA PRO A 275 23.82 -23.98 -14.01
C PRO A 275 22.53 -23.20 -13.72
N GLN A 276 22.52 -21.90 -14.03
CA GLN A 276 21.31 -21.09 -14.21
C GLN A 276 21.30 -20.57 -15.65
N PRO A 277 20.24 -20.83 -16.45
CA PRO A 277 20.20 -20.42 -17.84
C PRO A 277 20.05 -18.90 -17.95
N VAL A 278 20.91 -18.28 -18.76
CA VAL A 278 20.81 -16.87 -19.12
C VAL A 278 20.23 -16.78 -20.53
N VAL A 279 19.20 -15.97 -20.71
CA VAL A 279 18.54 -15.77 -22.00
C VAL A 279 18.68 -14.33 -22.43
N THR A 280 19.31 -14.09 -23.57
CA THR A 280 19.39 -12.80 -24.23
C THR A 280 18.51 -12.82 -25.47
N PHE A 281 17.61 -11.87 -25.61
CA PHE A 281 16.74 -11.78 -26.77
C PHE A 281 16.58 -10.33 -27.24
N THR A 282 16.30 -10.18 -28.53
CA THR A 282 16.07 -8.90 -29.19
C THR A 282 14.67 -8.91 -29.77
N PHE A 283 13.92 -7.83 -29.55
CA PHE A 283 12.56 -7.68 -30.07
C PHE A 283 12.32 -6.28 -30.62
N ARG A 284 11.31 -6.16 -31.48
CA ARG A 284 10.90 -4.88 -32.05
C ARG A 284 9.55 -4.43 -31.52
N ASN A 285 9.45 -3.20 -31.04
CA ASN A 285 8.15 -2.62 -30.71
C ASN A 285 7.39 -2.27 -32.00
N VAL A 286 6.51 -3.16 -32.43
CA VAL A 286 5.66 -2.95 -33.62
C VAL A 286 4.32 -2.28 -33.29
N SER A 287 4.10 -1.87 -32.05
CA SER A 287 2.88 -1.16 -31.64
C SER A 287 2.95 0.32 -32.00
N ASP A 288 1.81 1.00 -31.93
CA ASP A 288 1.68 2.45 -32.11
C ASP A 288 1.99 3.25 -30.84
N ARG A 289 2.47 2.59 -29.77
CA ARG A 289 2.68 3.20 -28.44
C ARG A 289 4.11 2.96 -27.97
N ALA A 290 4.67 3.94 -27.28
CA ALA A 290 5.94 3.73 -26.57
C ALA A 290 5.72 2.77 -25.39
N LEU A 291 6.62 1.82 -25.22
CA LEU A 291 6.72 1.04 -24.00
C LEU A 291 7.49 1.87 -22.98
N LEU A 292 6.92 2.02 -21.79
CA LEU A 292 7.44 2.88 -20.75
C LEU A 292 8.54 2.17 -19.96
N PRO A 293 9.44 2.91 -19.29
CA PRO A 293 10.41 2.29 -18.41
C PRO A 293 9.71 1.70 -17.17
N GLY A 294 10.24 0.59 -16.65
CA GLY A 294 9.66 -0.14 -15.53
C GLY A 294 10.51 -1.34 -15.12
N GLU A 295 9.86 -2.37 -14.57
CA GLU A 295 10.48 -3.68 -14.31
C GLU A 295 9.83 -4.75 -15.18
N ALA A 296 10.61 -5.75 -15.58
CA ALA A 296 10.14 -6.88 -16.36
C ALA A 296 10.42 -8.20 -15.64
N THR A 297 9.36 -8.98 -15.46
CA THR A 297 9.40 -10.37 -15.00
C THR A 297 9.51 -11.26 -16.23
N CYS A 298 10.62 -11.96 -16.39
CA CYS A 298 10.86 -12.79 -17.57
C CYS A 298 10.46 -14.24 -17.33
N TYR A 299 9.81 -14.82 -18.34
CA TYR A 299 9.44 -16.22 -18.39
C TYR A 299 9.86 -16.84 -19.72
N ARG A 300 10.32 -18.09 -19.69
CA ARG A 300 10.61 -18.87 -20.91
C ARG A 300 10.01 -20.26 -20.78
N GLN A 301 9.15 -20.64 -21.72
CA GLN A 301 8.45 -21.94 -21.68
C GLN A 301 7.76 -22.23 -20.33
N GLY A 302 7.29 -21.18 -19.64
CA GLY A 302 6.66 -21.27 -18.31
C GLY A 302 7.62 -21.24 -17.12
N GLU A 303 8.93 -21.30 -17.34
CA GLU A 303 9.95 -21.14 -16.30
C GLU A 303 10.20 -19.66 -16.00
N PHE A 304 10.27 -19.29 -14.71
CA PHE A 304 10.63 -17.95 -14.27
C PHE A 304 12.14 -17.74 -14.35
N LEU A 305 12.58 -16.70 -15.04
CA LEU A 305 14.00 -16.39 -15.27
C LEU A 305 14.52 -15.21 -14.43
N GLY A 306 13.67 -14.54 -13.65
CA GLY A 306 14.08 -13.37 -12.86
C GLY A 306 13.35 -12.09 -13.22
N ILE A 307 13.69 -11.04 -12.48
CA ILE A 307 13.19 -9.68 -12.67
C ILE A 307 14.36 -8.81 -13.12
N VAL A 308 14.15 -8.02 -14.18
CA VAL A 308 15.16 -7.16 -14.78
C VAL A 308 14.59 -5.77 -15.02
N PRO A 309 15.42 -4.70 -15.02
CA PRO A 309 14.94 -3.38 -15.42
C PRO A 309 14.49 -3.40 -16.89
N PHE A 310 13.37 -2.74 -17.17
CA PHE A 310 12.83 -2.55 -18.51
C PHE A 310 13.04 -1.09 -18.92
N ALA A 311 13.80 -0.86 -19.98
CA ALA A 311 14.00 0.47 -20.56
C ALA A 311 12.82 0.88 -21.43
N ASP A 312 12.65 2.18 -21.66
CA ASP A 312 11.68 2.66 -22.63
C ASP A 312 11.98 2.12 -24.05
N VAL A 313 10.95 1.87 -24.84
CA VAL A 313 11.08 1.38 -26.23
C VAL A 313 10.08 2.11 -27.11
N ALA A 314 10.56 3.00 -27.97
CA ALA A 314 9.71 3.76 -28.88
C ALA A 314 9.06 2.87 -29.96
N PRO A 315 7.94 3.29 -30.57
CA PRO A 315 7.39 2.62 -31.75
C PRO A 315 8.44 2.44 -32.85
N GLY A 316 8.56 1.21 -33.36
CA GLY A 316 9.54 0.81 -34.38
C GLY A 316 10.97 0.57 -33.86
N GLU A 317 11.26 0.84 -32.58
CA GLU A 317 12.56 0.60 -31.98
C GLU A 317 12.76 -0.88 -31.68
N THR A 318 14.01 -1.33 -31.83
CA THR A 318 14.45 -2.68 -31.48
C THR A 318 15.24 -2.61 -30.16
N ARG A 319 14.93 -3.49 -29.22
CA ARG A 319 15.56 -3.54 -27.89
C ARG A 319 16.07 -4.95 -27.59
N GLU A 320 17.27 -5.02 -27.04
CA GLU A 320 17.84 -6.24 -26.47
C GLU A 320 17.57 -6.30 -24.95
N MET A 321 17.27 -7.49 -24.44
CA MET A 321 17.08 -7.78 -23.03
C MET A 321 17.81 -9.06 -22.65
N THR A 322 18.30 -9.12 -21.41
CA THR A 322 18.93 -10.32 -20.83
C THR A 322 18.23 -10.66 -19.52
N CYS A 323 17.75 -11.90 -19.38
CA CYS A 323 17.13 -12.43 -18.16
C CYS A 323 17.91 -13.66 -17.66
N GLY A 324 17.75 -14.04 -16.39
CA GLY A 324 18.47 -15.19 -15.79
C GLY A 324 19.76 -14.83 -15.04
N ARG A 325 19.93 -13.58 -14.60
CA ARG A 325 21.08 -13.14 -13.80
C ARG A 325 20.82 -13.21 -12.31
#